data_AF-J3DXK2-F1
#
_entry.id   AF-J3DXK2-F1
#
_cell.length_a   1.000
_cell.length_b   1.000
_cell.length_c   1.000
_cell.angle_alpha   90.00
_cell.angle_beta   90.00
_cell.angle_gamma   90.00
#
_symmetry.space_group_name_H-M   'P 1'
#
loop_
_entity.id
_entity.type
_entity.pdbx_description
1 polymer ?
#
loop_
_entity_poly.entity_id
_entity_poly.type
_entity_poly.pdbx_seq_one_letter_code
_entity_poly.pdbx_strand_id
1 'polypeptide(L)'
;MRRNLQMLDYLLAQKNFVTLKEYVDFLNELPETLAEIKRLSDDIARSGHTMLPPPNAEALIETAMVNATHWRTITADVPVLGSVTAQTFEETYGFTQEFRQRTAGVSTTSPVSELDATQFSVVKSRDWYVPPPADVIDVMRELWSRLERCKSGVSRFKEIVRSVGETIHNIFVRFIESIGLPLCQCHDPISKIEAYYSQGRIGLPGMQFDPSRPYSQQERLGMAREHLARLSELYRRTTGAVNNLSDFCYRLTYILGEAQRDLQTNHPGQTVARANSSLRLVDFSLAEVKAMSDQLLQTMNAVK
;
A
#
# COMPACT_ATOMS: atom_id res chain seq x y z
N MET A 1 1.37 24.94 -8.60
CA MET A 1 2.31 23.81 -8.49
C MET A 1 2.72 23.47 -7.06
N ARG A 2 3.24 24.39 -6.21
CA ARG A 2 3.67 24.05 -4.81
C ARG A 2 2.59 23.41 -3.91
N ARG A 3 1.31 23.71 -4.09
CA ARG A 3 0.20 23.10 -3.29
C ARG A 3 -0.09 21.63 -3.60
N ASN A 4 0.20 21.14 -4.82
CA ASN A 4 -0.08 19.74 -5.19
C ASN A 4 0.99 18.79 -4.65
N LEU A 5 2.23 19.26 -4.48
CA LEU A 5 3.33 18.46 -3.92
C LEU A 5 3.14 18.18 -2.42
N GLN A 6 2.73 19.19 -1.64
CA GLN A 6 2.40 19.01 -0.20
C GLN A 6 1.25 18.03 0.05
N MET A 7 0.30 17.90 -0.88
CA MET A 7 -0.80 16.94 -0.78
C MET A 7 -0.33 15.50 -1.04
N LEU A 8 0.73 15.30 -1.81
CA LEU A 8 1.21 13.95 -2.11
C LEU A 8 2.11 13.40 -0.99
N ASP A 9 2.83 14.28 -0.28
CA ASP A 9 3.81 13.90 0.75
C ASP A 9 3.20 13.10 1.92
N TYR A 10 1.92 13.32 2.26
CA TYR A 10 1.29 12.58 3.37
C TYR A 10 0.86 11.15 3.00
N LEU A 11 0.66 10.87 1.71
CA LEU A 11 0.14 9.59 1.22
C LEU A 11 1.19 8.48 1.33
N LEU A 12 2.45 8.80 0.98
CA LEU A 12 3.61 7.90 1.13
C LEU A 12 4.47 8.20 2.36
N ALA A 13 3.95 8.94 3.33
CA ALA A 13 4.72 9.31 4.51
C ALA A 13 5.27 8.08 5.25
N GLN A 14 6.52 8.14 5.70
CA GLN A 14 7.21 7.07 6.45
C GLN A 14 6.37 6.55 7.63
N LYS A 15 5.63 7.44 8.31
CA LYS A 15 4.72 7.09 9.41
C LYS A 15 3.68 6.01 9.03
N ASN A 16 3.24 5.97 7.77
CA ASN A 16 2.27 4.99 7.29
C ASN A 16 2.91 3.58 7.29
N PHE A 17 4.14 3.47 6.82
CA PHE A 17 4.91 2.21 6.82
C PHE A 17 5.28 1.75 8.23
N VAL A 18 5.71 2.68 9.09
CA VAL A 18 6.00 2.38 10.51
C VAL A 18 4.77 1.82 11.21
N THR A 19 3.62 2.46 11.00
CA THR A 19 2.34 2.01 11.61
C THR A 19 1.92 0.64 11.09
N LEU A 20 2.05 0.37 9.79
CA LEU A 20 1.79 -0.96 9.23
C LEU A 20 2.70 -2.02 9.83
N LYS A 21 3.99 -1.69 10.02
CA LYS A 21 4.94 -2.59 10.69
C LYS A 21 4.53 -2.87 12.13
N GLU A 22 4.18 -1.85 12.91
CA GLU A 22 3.70 -2.01 14.29
C GLU A 22 2.49 -2.95 14.37
N TYR A 23 1.55 -2.83 13.43
CA TYR A 23 0.40 -3.73 13.34
C TYR A 23 0.79 -5.17 13.00
N VAL A 24 1.70 -5.36 12.04
CA VAL A 24 2.18 -6.69 11.63
C VAL A 24 2.97 -7.35 12.74
N ASP A 25 3.85 -6.61 13.43
CA ASP A 25 4.61 -7.09 14.59
C ASP A 25 3.65 -7.52 15.71
N PHE A 26 2.65 -6.69 16.04
CA PHE A 26 1.63 -7.02 17.03
C PHE A 26 0.93 -8.35 16.72
N LEU A 27 0.51 -8.56 15.46
CA LEU A 27 -0.14 -9.80 15.06
C LEU A 27 0.78 -11.01 15.15
N ASN A 28 2.05 -10.87 14.78
CA ASN A 28 3.02 -11.95 14.80
C ASN A 28 3.39 -12.41 16.22
N GLU A 29 3.31 -11.52 17.20
CA GLU A 29 3.54 -11.82 18.62
C GLU A 29 2.29 -12.38 19.33
N LEU A 30 1.12 -12.27 18.71
CA LEU A 30 -0.16 -12.69 19.29
C LEU A 30 -0.35 -14.21 19.52
N PRO A 31 0.24 -15.14 18.73
CA PRO A 31 -0.03 -16.58 18.87
C PRO A 31 0.21 -17.15 20.27
N GLU A 32 1.31 -16.76 20.93
CA GLU A 32 1.62 -17.21 22.30
C GLU A 32 0.57 -16.69 23.29
N THR A 33 0.16 -15.44 23.13
CA THR A 33 -0.87 -14.81 23.95
C THR A 33 -2.22 -15.50 23.77
N LEU A 34 -2.58 -15.88 22.54
CA LEU A 34 -3.84 -16.59 22.24
C LEU A 34 -3.88 -17.98 22.87
N ALA A 35 -2.76 -18.70 22.90
CA ALA A 35 -2.66 -19.99 23.57
C ALA A 35 -2.92 -19.86 25.08
N GLU A 36 -2.36 -18.82 25.70
CA GLU A 36 -2.59 -18.49 27.10
C GLU A 36 -4.04 -18.08 27.40
N ILE A 37 -4.66 -17.27 26.53
CA ILE A 37 -6.08 -16.90 26.64
C ILE A 37 -6.97 -18.15 26.57
N LYS A 38 -6.67 -19.07 25.66
CA LYS A 38 -7.42 -20.32 25.52
C LYS A 38 -7.31 -21.17 26.79
N ARG A 39 -6.09 -21.35 27.30
CA ARG A 39 -5.84 -22.09 28.55
C ARG A 39 -6.63 -21.50 29.71
N LEU A 40 -6.58 -20.19 29.89
CA LEU A 40 -7.34 -19.49 30.93
C LEU A 40 -8.85 -19.70 30.77
N SER A 41 -9.36 -19.59 29.53
CA SER A 41 -10.79 -19.78 29.25
C SER A 41 -11.24 -21.20 29.57
N ASP A 42 -10.43 -22.21 29.22
CA ASP A 42 -10.70 -23.62 29.52
C ASP A 42 -10.68 -23.92 31.02
N ASP A 43 -9.74 -23.32 31.77
CA ASP A 43 -9.64 -23.45 33.23
C ASP A 43 -10.90 -22.89 33.94
N ILE A 44 -11.38 -21.73 33.49
CA ILE A 44 -12.55 -21.08 34.07
C ILE A 44 -13.84 -21.82 33.66
N ALA A 45 -13.93 -22.31 32.42
CA ALA A 45 -15.03 -23.15 31.99
C ALA A 45 -15.14 -24.43 32.83
N ARG A 46 -14.01 -25.10 33.12
CA ARG A 46 -13.95 -26.27 34.00
C ARG A 46 -14.40 -25.98 35.44
N SER A 47 -14.36 -24.72 35.86
CA SER A 47 -14.84 -24.26 37.17
C SER A 47 -16.35 -24.00 37.19
N GLY A 48 -17.07 -24.30 36.11
CA GLY A 48 -18.54 -24.22 36.03
C GLY A 48 -19.08 -22.92 35.43
N HIS A 49 -18.22 -22.06 34.90
CA HIS A 49 -18.65 -20.81 34.27
C HIS A 49 -19.05 -21.00 32.80
N THR A 50 -20.14 -20.34 32.38
CA THR A 50 -20.54 -20.24 30.97
C THR A 50 -19.76 -19.12 30.30
N MET A 51 -18.69 -19.47 29.59
CA MET A 51 -17.79 -18.51 28.95
C MET A 51 -18.47 -17.79 27.78
N LEU A 52 -18.16 -16.50 27.60
CA LEU A 52 -18.41 -15.84 26.33
C LEU A 52 -17.34 -16.28 25.31
N PRO A 53 -17.66 -16.28 24.00
CA PRO A 53 -16.71 -16.70 22.98
C PRO A 53 -15.38 -15.93 23.08
N PRO A 54 -14.23 -16.62 23.08
CA PRO A 54 -12.93 -15.96 23.04
C PRO A 54 -12.69 -15.34 21.66
N PRO A 55 -11.63 -14.51 21.49
CA PRO A 55 -11.21 -14.09 20.17
C PRO A 55 -10.93 -15.28 19.25
N ASN A 56 -11.23 -15.15 17.96
CA ASN A 56 -10.99 -16.21 16.98
C ASN A 56 -9.48 -16.38 16.72
N ALA A 57 -8.85 -17.28 17.49
CA ALA A 57 -7.41 -17.48 17.46
C ALA A 57 -6.91 -18.00 16.10
N GLU A 58 -7.66 -18.91 15.47
CA GLU A 58 -7.30 -19.45 14.15
C GLU A 58 -7.27 -18.35 13.09
N ALA A 59 -8.32 -17.53 13.02
CA ALA A 59 -8.37 -16.41 12.08
C ALA A 59 -7.27 -15.36 12.36
N LEU A 60 -6.92 -15.12 13.63
CA LEU A 60 -5.84 -14.20 13.99
C LEU A 60 -4.46 -14.72 13.59
N ILE A 61 -4.19 -16.02 13.77
CA ILE A 61 -2.94 -16.67 13.36
C ILE A 61 -2.80 -16.66 11.83
N GLU A 62 -3.85 -17.04 11.11
CA GLU A 62 -3.88 -16.96 9.64
C GLU A 62 -3.64 -15.53 9.16
N THR A 63 -4.33 -14.56 9.78
CA THR A 63 -4.16 -13.14 9.49
C THR A 63 -2.73 -12.67 9.73
N ALA A 64 -2.08 -13.10 10.82
CA ALA A 64 -0.69 -12.78 11.11
C ALA A 64 0.25 -13.29 10.00
N MET A 65 0.10 -14.55 9.59
CA MET A 65 0.91 -15.16 8.52
C MET A 65 0.75 -14.44 7.18
N VAL A 66 -0.50 -14.13 6.80
CA VAL A 66 -0.82 -13.41 5.56
C VAL A 66 -0.26 -11.99 5.60
N ASN A 67 -0.49 -11.24 6.68
CA ASN A 67 0.00 -9.88 6.82
C ASN A 67 1.52 -9.79 6.91
N ALA A 68 2.20 -10.76 7.52
CA ALA A 68 3.67 -10.84 7.49
C ALA A 68 4.20 -11.02 6.06
N THR A 69 3.51 -11.81 5.24
CA THR A 69 3.85 -11.99 3.83
C THR A 69 3.58 -10.73 3.02
N HIS A 70 2.40 -10.12 3.19
CA HIS A 70 2.06 -8.85 2.57
C HIS A 70 3.03 -7.74 2.95
N TRP A 71 3.47 -7.66 4.20
CA TRP A 71 4.46 -6.69 4.64
C TRP A 71 5.80 -6.89 3.92
N ARG A 72 6.32 -8.12 3.86
CA ARG A 72 7.54 -8.43 3.09
C ARG A 72 7.39 -8.01 1.63
N THR A 73 6.26 -8.33 1.00
CA THR A 73 6.00 -7.92 -0.39
C THR A 73 5.92 -6.40 -0.52
N ILE A 74 5.24 -5.70 0.38
CA ILE A 74 5.16 -4.22 0.37
C ILE A 74 6.57 -3.62 0.43
N THR A 75 7.41 -4.08 1.35
CA THR A 75 8.78 -3.58 1.51
C THR A 75 9.66 -3.86 0.29
N ALA A 76 9.42 -4.97 -0.41
CA ALA A 76 10.15 -5.33 -1.63
C ALA A 76 9.62 -4.61 -2.88
N ASP A 77 8.31 -4.36 -2.97
CA ASP A 77 7.65 -3.82 -4.16
C ASP A 77 7.76 -2.29 -4.24
N VAL A 78 7.69 -1.58 -3.11
CA VAL A 78 7.86 -0.10 -3.08
C VAL A 78 9.10 0.37 -3.86
N PRO A 79 10.30 -0.21 -3.67
CA PRO A 79 11.47 0.23 -4.40
C PRO A 79 11.46 -0.10 -5.89
N VAL A 80 10.89 -1.26 -6.24
CA VAL A 80 10.73 -1.68 -7.62
C VAL A 80 9.74 -0.75 -8.33
N LEU A 81 8.61 -0.44 -7.69
CA LEU A 81 7.62 0.49 -8.23
C LEU A 81 8.19 1.89 -8.42
N GLY A 82 8.95 2.41 -7.46
CA GLY A 82 9.62 3.71 -7.61
C GLY A 82 10.53 3.74 -8.83
N SER A 83 11.36 2.70 -9.00
CA SER A 83 12.30 2.59 -10.12
C SER A 83 11.59 2.43 -11.46
N VAL A 84 10.60 1.53 -11.55
CA VAL A 84 9.83 1.27 -12.77
C VAL A 84 9.02 2.49 -13.19
N THR A 85 8.39 3.19 -12.22
CA THR A 85 7.62 4.40 -12.50
C THR A 85 8.54 5.53 -12.99
N ALA A 86 9.69 5.72 -12.35
CA ALA A 86 10.67 6.72 -12.77
C ALA A 86 11.22 6.42 -14.17
N GLN A 87 11.59 5.17 -14.45
CA GLN A 87 12.05 4.76 -15.77
C GLN A 87 10.98 4.99 -16.85
N THR A 88 9.74 4.58 -16.57
CA THR A 88 8.61 4.77 -17.50
C THR A 88 8.38 6.25 -17.80
N PHE A 89 8.51 7.11 -16.78
CA PHE A 89 8.48 8.57 -16.95
C PHE A 89 9.61 9.05 -17.87
N GLU A 90 10.87 8.74 -17.56
CA GLU A 90 12.04 9.21 -18.30
C GLU A 90 11.99 8.79 -19.78
N GLU A 91 11.58 7.56 -20.06
CA GLU A 91 11.49 7.05 -21.43
C GLU A 91 10.34 7.70 -22.21
N THR A 92 9.17 7.86 -21.60
CA THR A 92 8.01 8.48 -22.26
C THR A 92 8.23 9.97 -22.47
N TYR A 93 8.73 10.67 -21.45
CA TYR A 93 9.04 12.10 -21.53
C TYR A 93 10.22 12.36 -22.48
N GLY A 94 11.27 11.54 -22.44
CA GLY A 94 12.39 11.60 -23.38
C GLY A 94 11.91 11.50 -24.82
N PHE A 95 11.02 10.55 -25.11
CA PHE A 95 10.39 10.43 -26.42
C PHE A 95 9.61 11.69 -26.84
N THR A 96 8.79 12.29 -25.95
CA THR A 96 8.02 13.49 -26.32
C THR A 96 8.93 14.69 -26.63
N GLN A 97 10.06 14.82 -25.93
CA GLN A 97 11.06 15.85 -26.21
C GLN A 97 11.76 15.60 -27.54
N GLU A 98 12.25 14.38 -27.77
CA GLU A 98 12.90 14.00 -29.02
C GLU A 98 11.98 14.17 -30.22
N PHE A 99 10.70 13.81 -30.09
CA PHE A 99 9.71 13.97 -31.15
C PHE A 99 9.58 15.44 -31.57
N ARG A 100 9.48 16.36 -30.60
CA ARG A 100 9.43 17.80 -30.88
C ARG A 100 10.69 18.31 -31.55
N GLN A 101 11.87 17.89 -31.07
CA GLN A 101 13.16 18.31 -31.62
C GLN A 101 13.32 17.84 -33.07
N ARG A 102 13.00 16.56 -33.34
CA ARG A 102 13.12 15.95 -34.67
C ARG A 102 12.09 16.50 -35.67
N THR A 103 10.93 16.95 -35.19
CA THR A 103 9.87 17.48 -36.05
C THR A 103 9.90 19.00 -36.24
N ALA A 104 10.82 19.73 -35.60
CA ALA A 104 10.88 21.19 -35.66
C ALA A 104 11.07 21.77 -37.08
N GLY A 105 11.68 21.01 -38.00
CA GLY A 105 11.87 21.38 -39.40
C GLY A 105 11.06 20.53 -40.39
N VAL A 106 10.18 19.65 -39.90
CA VAL A 106 9.34 18.78 -40.74
C VAL A 106 8.03 19.50 -41.05
N SER A 107 7.47 19.28 -42.25
CA SER A 107 6.17 19.85 -42.61
C SER A 107 5.10 19.43 -41.59
N THR A 108 4.31 20.40 -41.13
CA THR A 108 3.25 20.18 -40.15
C THR A 108 2.15 19.24 -40.64
N THR A 109 2.01 19.09 -41.96
CA THR A 109 1.04 18.21 -42.62
C THR A 109 1.59 16.83 -42.96
N SER A 110 2.89 16.60 -42.80
CA SER A 110 3.49 15.28 -43.03
C SER A 110 2.88 14.26 -42.06
N PRO A 111 2.56 13.05 -42.54
CA PRO A 111 2.20 11.93 -41.69
C PRO A 111 3.33 11.58 -40.71
N VAL A 112 2.98 11.25 -39.47
CA VAL A 112 3.97 10.78 -38.48
C VAL A 112 4.60 9.45 -38.85
N SER A 113 3.94 8.63 -39.67
CA SER A 113 4.48 7.36 -40.16
C SER A 113 5.67 7.53 -41.11
N GLU A 114 5.88 8.71 -41.69
CA GLU A 114 7.02 9.01 -42.56
C GLU A 114 8.29 9.37 -41.77
N LEU A 115 8.19 9.54 -40.45
CA LEU A 115 9.32 9.84 -39.60
C LEU A 115 10.16 8.57 -39.36
N ASP A 116 11.49 8.71 -39.41
CA ASP A 116 12.42 7.63 -39.09
C ASP A 116 12.39 7.30 -37.59
N ALA A 117 11.77 6.17 -37.27
CA ALA A 117 11.61 5.68 -35.91
C ALA A 117 12.92 5.25 -35.24
N THR A 118 13.96 4.89 -36.01
CA THR A 118 15.23 4.39 -35.46
C THR A 118 16.05 5.47 -34.76
N GLN A 119 15.66 6.73 -34.96
CA GLN A 119 16.37 7.87 -34.36
C GLN A 119 16.00 8.10 -32.89
N PHE A 120 14.89 7.56 -32.42
CA PHE A 120 14.44 7.75 -31.04
C PHE A 120 15.26 6.90 -30.06
N SER A 121 15.67 7.48 -28.93
CA SER A 121 16.52 6.81 -27.94
C SER A 121 15.85 5.59 -27.32
N VAL A 122 14.52 5.61 -27.15
CA VAL A 122 13.75 4.49 -26.61
C VAL A 122 13.91 3.20 -27.42
N VAL A 123 14.15 3.31 -28.74
CA VAL A 123 14.38 2.15 -29.63
C VAL A 123 15.75 1.51 -29.37
N LYS A 124 16.67 2.25 -28.75
CA LYS A 124 18.01 1.79 -28.35
C LYS A 124 18.05 1.39 -26.87
N SER A 125 16.94 1.50 -26.15
CA SER A 125 16.84 1.07 -24.75
C SER A 125 17.05 -0.45 -24.66
N ARG A 126 17.72 -0.90 -23.60
CA ARG A 126 17.90 -2.33 -23.31
C ARG A 126 16.56 -3.06 -23.11
N ASP A 127 15.53 -2.30 -22.76
CA ASP A 127 14.18 -2.82 -22.51
C ASP A 127 13.29 -2.81 -23.77
N TRP A 128 13.85 -2.51 -24.95
CA TRP A 128 13.16 -2.69 -26.22
C TRP A 128 13.11 -4.18 -26.59
N TYR A 129 11.94 -4.81 -26.46
CA TYR A 129 11.76 -6.25 -26.67
C TYR A 129 11.01 -6.61 -27.96
N VAL A 130 10.62 -5.62 -28.77
CA VAL A 130 9.89 -5.84 -30.04
C VAL A 130 10.84 -5.79 -31.24
N PRO A 131 10.46 -6.31 -32.41
CA PRO A 131 11.23 -6.12 -33.65
C PRO A 131 11.53 -4.63 -33.92
N PRO A 132 12.51 -4.32 -34.78
CA PRO A 132 12.76 -2.93 -35.17
C PRO A 132 11.46 -2.23 -35.60
N PRO A 133 11.19 -1.00 -35.10
CA PRO A 133 9.92 -0.34 -35.37
C PRO A 133 9.78 -0.04 -36.86
N ALA A 134 8.61 -0.30 -37.44
CA ALA A 134 8.35 0.05 -38.83
C ALA A 134 8.15 1.57 -38.97
N ASP A 135 7.53 2.19 -37.97
CA ASP A 135 7.29 3.62 -37.91
C ASP A 135 7.23 4.13 -36.45
N VAL A 136 7.00 5.44 -36.30
CA VAL A 136 6.92 6.07 -34.96
C VAL A 136 5.67 5.63 -34.19
N ILE A 137 4.62 5.12 -34.85
CA ILE A 137 3.44 4.59 -34.17
C ILE A 137 3.79 3.33 -33.39
N ASP A 138 4.68 2.48 -33.90
CA ASP A 138 5.17 1.32 -33.14
C ASP A 138 5.94 1.74 -31.88
N VAL A 139 6.72 2.83 -31.96
CA VAL A 139 7.39 3.42 -30.79
C VAL A 139 6.38 3.89 -29.75
N MET A 140 5.32 4.59 -30.19
CA MET A 140 4.23 5.00 -29.30
C MET A 140 3.50 3.80 -28.69
N ARG A 141 3.19 2.75 -29.47
CA ARG A 141 2.56 1.53 -28.94
C ARG A 141 3.41 0.85 -27.87
N GLU A 142 4.73 0.83 -28.05
CA GLU A 142 5.62 0.27 -27.05
C GLU A 142 5.63 1.08 -25.75
N LEU A 143 5.69 2.42 -25.84
CA LEU A 143 5.56 3.29 -24.67
C LEU A 143 4.21 3.13 -23.96
N TRP A 144 3.12 2.97 -24.72
CA TRP A 144 1.80 2.66 -24.19
C TRP A 144 1.81 1.34 -23.39
N SER A 145 2.47 0.31 -23.92
CA SER A 145 2.63 -1.00 -23.28
C SER A 145 3.44 -0.91 -21.99
N ARG A 146 4.51 -0.09 -21.97
CA ARG A 146 5.30 0.19 -20.76
C ARG A 146 4.46 0.84 -19.67
N LEU A 147 3.68 1.86 -20.02
CA LEU A 147 2.74 2.50 -19.11
C LEU A 147 1.69 1.49 -18.57
N GLU A 148 1.21 0.56 -19.40
CA GLU A 148 0.25 -0.47 -18.96
C GLU A 148 0.87 -1.44 -17.96
N ARG A 149 2.10 -1.89 -18.22
CA ARG A 149 2.85 -2.74 -17.29
C ARG A 149 3.11 -2.03 -15.96
N CYS A 150 3.51 -0.76 -16.01
CA CYS A 150 3.70 0.06 -14.81
C CYS A 150 2.40 0.17 -14.01
N LYS A 151 1.31 0.53 -14.67
CA LYS A 151 -0.03 0.63 -14.07
C LYS A 151 -0.52 -0.70 -13.47
N SER A 152 -0.26 -1.80 -14.15
CA SER A 152 -0.58 -3.15 -13.66
C SER A 152 0.21 -3.48 -12.39
N GLY A 153 1.50 -3.11 -12.34
CA GLY A 153 2.33 -3.24 -11.14
C GLY A 153 1.77 -2.44 -9.95
N VAL A 154 1.40 -1.19 -10.17
CA VAL A 154 0.77 -0.34 -9.14
C VAL A 154 -0.55 -0.93 -8.67
N SER A 155 -1.35 -1.48 -9.59
CA SER A 155 -2.64 -2.09 -9.27
C SER A 155 -2.46 -3.36 -8.44
N ARG A 156 -1.47 -4.20 -8.75
CA ARG A 156 -1.12 -5.38 -7.95
C ARG A 156 -0.70 -4.99 -6.53
N PHE A 157 0.12 -3.95 -6.38
CA PHE A 157 0.51 -3.45 -5.07
C PHE A 157 -0.67 -2.92 -4.28
N LYS A 158 -1.60 -2.21 -4.93
CA LYS A 158 -2.86 -1.77 -4.32
C LYS A 158 -3.67 -2.93 -3.75
N GLU A 159 -3.76 -4.06 -4.47
CA GLU A 159 -4.50 -5.23 -3.99
C GLU A 159 -3.90 -5.82 -2.71
N ILE A 160 -2.57 -5.80 -2.59
CA ILE A 160 -1.87 -6.23 -1.36
C ILE A 160 -2.23 -5.29 -0.19
N VAL A 161 -2.17 -3.98 -0.42
CA VAL A 161 -2.56 -2.98 0.58
C VAL A 161 -4.03 -3.12 0.99
N ARG A 162 -4.93 -3.38 0.02
CA ARG A 162 -6.36 -3.62 0.27
C ARG A 162 -6.57 -4.85 1.15
N SER A 163 -5.87 -5.96 0.85
CA SER A 163 -5.94 -7.20 1.64
C SER A 163 -5.58 -6.95 3.12
N VAL A 164 -4.51 -6.18 3.37
CA VAL A 164 -4.16 -5.75 4.74
C VAL A 164 -5.31 -4.95 5.37
N GLY A 165 -5.90 -3.99 4.64
CA GLY A 165 -7.08 -3.25 5.06
C GLY A 165 -8.26 -4.12 5.49
N GLU A 166 -8.58 -5.15 4.70
CA GLU A 166 -9.69 -6.06 4.98
C GLU A 166 -9.47 -6.83 6.28
N THR A 167 -8.24 -7.29 6.54
CA THR A 167 -7.93 -7.97 7.80
C THR A 167 -8.03 -7.05 9.02
N ILE A 168 -7.67 -5.78 8.89
CA ILE A 168 -7.83 -4.77 9.96
C ILE A 168 -9.31 -4.58 10.30
N HIS A 169 -10.16 -4.38 9.28
CA HIS A 169 -11.58 -4.11 9.47
C HIS A 169 -12.41 -5.33 9.86
N ASN A 170 -11.99 -6.55 9.48
CA ASN A 170 -12.78 -7.75 9.75
C ASN A 170 -12.30 -8.53 10.96
N ILE A 171 -10.98 -8.61 11.19
CA ILE A 171 -10.39 -9.48 12.20
C ILE A 171 -9.88 -8.67 13.39
N PHE A 172 -9.10 -7.62 13.13
CA PHE A 172 -8.46 -6.87 14.21
C PHE A 172 -9.48 -6.09 15.07
N VAL A 173 -10.46 -5.41 14.45
CA VAL A 173 -11.51 -4.73 15.22
C VAL A 173 -12.31 -5.70 16.10
N ARG A 174 -12.65 -6.89 15.57
CA ARG A 174 -13.39 -7.91 16.31
C ARG A 174 -12.58 -8.50 17.46
N PHE A 175 -11.25 -8.57 17.31
CA PHE A 175 -10.37 -8.93 18.41
C PHE A 175 -10.46 -7.88 19.53
N ILE A 176 -10.36 -6.59 19.22
CA ILE A 176 -10.47 -5.49 20.18
C ILE A 176 -11.82 -5.52 20.91
N GLU A 177 -12.91 -5.67 20.15
CA GLU A 177 -14.25 -5.80 20.71
C GLU A 177 -14.36 -7.02 21.62
N SER A 178 -13.90 -8.19 21.15
CA SER A 178 -14.01 -9.45 21.90
C SER A 178 -13.31 -9.41 23.25
N ILE A 179 -12.12 -8.81 23.34
CA ILE A 179 -11.39 -8.70 24.61
C ILE A 179 -11.99 -7.64 25.55
N GLY A 180 -12.76 -6.69 25.02
CA GLY A 180 -13.51 -5.71 25.80
C GLY A 180 -14.83 -6.24 26.38
N LEU A 181 -15.36 -7.32 25.81
CA LEU A 181 -16.56 -7.99 26.35
C LEU A 181 -16.30 -8.67 27.70
N PRO A 182 -17.35 -8.98 28.47
CA PRO A 182 -17.23 -9.81 29.66
C PRO A 182 -16.56 -11.17 29.36
N LEU A 183 -16.00 -11.77 30.40
CA LEU A 183 -15.38 -13.09 30.32
C LEU A 183 -16.40 -14.23 30.27
N CYS A 184 -17.47 -14.15 31.08
CA CYS A 184 -18.51 -15.17 31.19
C CYS A 184 -19.91 -14.53 31.26
N GLN A 185 -20.95 -15.32 31.00
CA GLN A 185 -22.36 -14.88 31.06
C GLN A 185 -22.90 -14.83 32.49
N CYS A 186 -22.25 -15.52 33.43
CA CYS A 186 -22.79 -15.80 34.76
C CYS A 186 -22.59 -14.64 35.75
N HIS A 187 -21.62 -13.76 35.50
CA HIS A 187 -21.20 -12.68 36.39
C HIS A 187 -20.86 -11.43 35.56
N ASP A 188 -21.24 -10.24 36.02
CA ASP A 188 -20.76 -8.94 35.48
C ASP A 188 -19.78 -8.27 36.48
N PRO A 189 -18.80 -7.41 36.08
CA PRO A 189 -18.55 -6.82 34.76
C PRO A 189 -17.06 -6.90 34.32
N ILE A 190 -16.31 -7.94 34.72
CA ILE A 190 -14.88 -8.01 34.41
C ILE A 190 -14.72 -8.35 32.93
N SER A 191 -14.16 -7.42 32.16
CA SER A 191 -13.83 -7.65 30.75
C SER A 191 -12.75 -8.73 30.62
N LYS A 192 -12.68 -9.42 29.48
CA LYS A 192 -11.64 -10.44 29.27
C LYS A 192 -10.25 -9.87 29.51
N ILE A 193 -9.96 -8.69 28.96
CA ILE A 193 -8.66 -8.02 29.14
C ILE A 193 -8.37 -7.67 30.61
N GLU A 194 -9.36 -7.28 31.41
CA GLU A 194 -9.16 -7.07 32.85
C GLU A 194 -8.89 -8.39 33.57
N ALA A 195 -9.60 -9.46 33.20
CA ALA A 195 -9.40 -10.79 33.77
C ALA A 195 -8.02 -11.37 33.45
N TYR A 196 -7.46 -11.05 32.29
CA TYR A 196 -6.09 -11.44 31.91
C TYR A 196 -5.05 -10.90 32.90
N TYR A 197 -5.26 -9.68 33.43
CA TYR A 197 -4.39 -9.08 34.45
C TYR A 197 -4.67 -9.57 35.86
N SER A 198 -5.87 -10.11 36.15
CA SER A 198 -6.21 -10.61 37.49
C SER A 198 -5.39 -11.83 37.87
N GLN A 199 -5.02 -12.64 36.87
CA GLN A 199 -4.26 -13.85 37.07
C GLN A 199 -2.74 -13.68 36.96
N GLY A 200 -2.24 -12.48 36.65
CA GLY A 200 -0.78 -12.28 36.54
C GLY A 200 -0.13 -13.04 35.37
N ARG A 201 -0.91 -13.53 34.40
CA ARG A 201 -0.43 -14.53 33.41
C ARG A 201 -0.39 -14.07 31.96
N ILE A 202 -1.21 -13.08 31.58
CA ILE A 202 -1.43 -12.78 30.17
C ILE A 202 -1.20 -11.29 29.91
N GLY A 203 -0.11 -10.99 29.19
CA GLY A 203 0.17 -9.68 28.62
C GLY A 203 -0.11 -9.68 27.12
N LEU A 204 -0.61 -8.57 26.58
CA LEU A 204 -0.72 -8.40 25.13
C LEU A 204 0.63 -7.91 24.56
N PRO A 205 0.94 -8.21 23.28
CA PRO A 205 2.17 -7.75 22.63
C PRO A 205 2.41 -6.25 22.76
N GLY A 206 3.64 -5.86 23.10
CA GLY A 206 4.05 -4.45 23.24
C GLY A 206 3.38 -3.67 24.38
N MET A 207 2.69 -4.34 25.30
CA MET A 207 1.99 -3.73 26.43
C MET A 207 2.70 -4.01 27.75
N GLN A 208 2.80 -2.98 28.59
CA GLN A 208 3.52 -3.09 29.85
C GLN A 208 2.70 -3.90 30.84
N PHE A 209 3.26 -5.02 31.26
CA PHE A 209 2.66 -5.93 32.22
C PHE A 209 3.76 -6.68 32.96
N ASP A 210 3.63 -6.78 34.27
CA ASP A 210 4.52 -7.53 35.15
C ASP A 210 3.82 -8.80 35.61
N PRO A 211 4.17 -9.98 35.06
CA PRO A 211 3.54 -11.24 35.44
C PRO A 211 3.85 -11.67 36.88
N SER A 212 4.87 -11.08 37.51
CA SER A 212 5.29 -11.43 38.87
C SER A 212 4.58 -10.63 39.96
N ARG A 213 3.79 -9.62 39.58
CA ARG A 213 3.16 -8.69 40.52
C ARG A 213 1.63 -8.89 40.59
N PRO A 214 1.05 -9.03 41.78
CA PRO A 214 -0.39 -8.97 41.94
C PRO A 214 -0.88 -7.51 41.77
N TYR A 215 -1.87 -7.31 40.90
CA TYR A 215 -2.48 -6.01 40.65
C TYR A 215 -3.77 -5.84 41.45
N SER A 216 -3.98 -4.67 42.05
CA SER A 216 -5.27 -4.28 42.61
C SER A 216 -6.35 -4.16 41.53
N GLN A 217 -7.62 -4.24 41.90
CA GLN A 217 -8.72 -4.09 40.93
C GLN A 217 -8.66 -2.76 40.17
N GLN A 218 -8.33 -1.67 40.86
CA GLN A 218 -8.21 -0.35 40.24
C GLN A 218 -7.06 -0.30 39.22
N GLU A 219 -5.92 -0.93 39.50
CA GLU A 219 -4.81 -1.03 38.56
C GLU A 219 -5.18 -1.86 37.33
N ARG A 220 -5.88 -2.99 37.50
CA ARG A 220 -6.33 -3.82 36.38
C ARG A 220 -7.31 -3.10 35.48
N LEU A 221 -8.27 -2.38 36.07
CA LEU A 221 -9.20 -1.54 35.32
C LEU A 221 -8.48 -0.41 34.56
N GLY A 222 -7.48 0.20 35.20
CA GLY A 222 -6.62 1.22 34.56
C GLY A 222 -5.87 0.65 33.35
N MET A 223 -5.15 -0.46 33.53
CA MET A 223 -4.40 -1.14 32.47
C MET A 223 -5.32 -1.61 31.35
N ALA A 224 -6.48 -2.21 31.66
CA ALA A 224 -7.46 -2.64 30.67
C ALA A 224 -7.93 -1.48 29.78
N ARG A 225 -8.26 -0.33 30.39
CA ARG A 225 -8.68 0.87 29.64
C ARG A 225 -7.55 1.43 28.79
N GLU A 226 -6.34 1.53 29.34
CA GLU A 226 -5.17 2.01 28.61
C GLU A 226 -4.86 1.12 27.40
N HIS A 227 -4.82 -0.19 27.61
CA HIS A 227 -4.48 -1.17 26.60
C HIS A 227 -5.54 -1.25 25.49
N LEU A 228 -6.83 -1.18 25.83
CA LEU A 228 -7.90 -1.03 24.85
C LEU A 228 -7.73 0.26 24.03
N ALA A 229 -7.45 1.40 24.68
CA ALA A 229 -7.22 2.65 23.98
C ALA A 229 -6.00 2.58 23.03
N ARG A 230 -4.92 1.92 23.45
CA ARG A 230 -3.73 1.70 22.60
C ARG A 230 -4.04 0.83 21.39
N LEU A 231 -4.85 -0.23 21.54
CA LEU A 231 -5.29 -1.06 20.42
C LEU A 231 -6.21 -0.29 19.46
N SER A 232 -7.17 0.47 19.99
CA SER A 232 -8.04 1.32 19.18
C SER A 232 -7.24 2.39 18.42
N GLU A 233 -6.19 2.95 19.02
CA GLU A 233 -5.30 3.90 18.35
C GLU A 233 -4.44 3.20 17.29
N LEU A 234 -3.92 2.01 17.55
CA LEU A 234 -3.23 1.20 16.53
C LEU A 234 -4.17 0.92 15.35
N TYR A 235 -5.39 0.45 15.61
CA TYR A 235 -6.42 0.24 14.58
C TYR A 235 -6.63 1.51 13.74
N ARG A 236 -6.90 2.65 14.38
CA ARG A 236 -7.16 3.92 13.70
C ARG A 236 -5.98 4.37 12.84
N ARG A 237 -4.75 4.32 13.38
CA ARG A 237 -3.54 4.71 12.64
C ARG A 237 -3.30 3.77 11.46
N THR A 238 -3.44 2.47 11.66
CA THR A 238 -3.20 1.46 10.60
C THR A 238 -4.23 1.56 9.48
N THR A 239 -5.52 1.74 9.81
CA THR A 239 -6.55 2.06 8.81
C THR A 239 -6.20 3.33 8.03
N GLY A 240 -5.78 4.39 8.71
CA GLY A 240 -5.32 5.61 8.06
C GLY A 240 -4.14 5.38 7.11
N ALA A 241 -3.16 4.56 7.52
CA ALA A 241 -2.01 4.20 6.70
C ALA A 241 -2.43 3.41 5.44
N VAL A 242 -3.30 2.42 5.57
CA VAL A 242 -3.84 1.65 4.44
C VAL A 242 -4.60 2.55 3.46
N ASN A 243 -5.45 3.45 3.96
CA ASN A 243 -6.21 4.36 3.11
C ASN A 243 -5.27 5.30 2.34
N ASN A 244 -4.29 5.89 3.01
CA ASN A 244 -3.29 6.76 2.37
C ASN A 244 -2.52 6.04 1.25
N LEU A 245 -2.07 4.81 1.50
CA LEU A 245 -1.38 4.01 0.47
C LEU A 245 -2.33 3.61 -0.67
N SER A 246 -3.58 3.29 -0.36
CA SER A 246 -4.59 2.94 -1.37
C SER A 246 -4.91 4.13 -2.28
N ASP A 247 -5.02 5.33 -1.70
CA ASP A 247 -5.25 6.58 -2.42
C ASP A 247 -4.06 6.95 -3.30
N PHE A 248 -2.83 6.78 -2.79
CA PHE A 248 -1.62 6.90 -3.60
C PHE A 248 -1.68 6.01 -4.84
N CYS A 249 -1.98 4.72 -4.66
CA CYS A 249 -2.05 3.77 -5.76
C CYS A 249 -3.16 4.11 -6.74
N TYR A 250 -4.33 4.51 -6.24
CA TYR A 250 -5.45 4.92 -7.08
C TYR A 250 -5.05 6.10 -7.98
N ARG A 251 -4.44 7.13 -7.38
CA ARG A 251 -4.00 8.32 -8.12
C ARG A 251 -2.93 7.98 -9.16
N LEU A 252 -1.93 7.18 -8.80
CA LEU A 252 -0.87 6.81 -9.74
C LEU A 252 -1.43 5.99 -10.91
N THR A 253 -2.28 4.99 -10.64
CA THR A 253 -2.97 4.21 -11.68
C THR A 253 -3.83 5.09 -12.58
N TYR A 254 -4.52 6.09 -12.01
CA TYR A 254 -5.34 7.03 -12.77
C TYR A 254 -4.51 7.86 -13.75
N ILE A 255 -3.43 8.50 -13.27
CA ILE A 255 -2.57 9.38 -14.08
C ILE A 255 -1.81 8.59 -15.15
N LEU A 256 -1.32 7.38 -14.81
CA LEU A 256 -0.74 6.48 -15.81
C LEU A 256 -1.78 6.15 -16.90
N GLY A 257 -3.03 5.89 -16.51
CA GLY A 257 -4.14 5.68 -17.44
C GLY A 257 -4.47 6.88 -18.31
N GLU A 258 -4.33 8.11 -17.80
CA GLU A 258 -4.46 9.34 -18.61
C GLU A 258 -3.35 9.44 -19.65
N ALA A 259 -2.08 9.31 -19.23
CA ALA A 259 -0.94 9.32 -20.14
C ALA A 259 -1.09 8.27 -21.25
N GLN A 260 -1.59 7.07 -20.93
CA GLN A 260 -1.88 6.03 -21.93
C GLN A 260 -2.94 6.44 -22.93
N ARG A 261 -4.09 6.96 -22.46
CA ARG A 261 -5.18 7.37 -23.34
C ARG A 261 -4.73 8.46 -24.31
N ASP A 262 -3.97 9.42 -23.81
CA ASP A 262 -3.43 10.52 -24.62
C ASP A 262 -2.46 9.99 -25.69
N LEU A 263 -1.63 9.01 -25.34
CA LEU A 263 -0.68 8.38 -26.25
C LEU A 263 -1.35 7.45 -27.28
N GLN A 264 -2.51 6.87 -26.95
CA GLN A 264 -3.30 6.02 -27.84
C GLN A 264 -4.05 6.78 -28.93
N THR A 265 -4.21 8.11 -28.80
CA THR A 265 -4.91 8.93 -29.81
C THR A 265 -4.20 8.99 -31.17
N ASN A 266 -3.01 8.39 -31.27
CA ASN A 266 -2.17 8.49 -32.45
C ASN A 266 -2.43 7.39 -33.49
N HIS A 267 -2.44 7.76 -34.77
CA HIS A 267 -2.69 6.86 -35.91
C HIS A 267 -1.71 7.15 -37.06
N PRO A 268 -1.42 6.19 -37.97
CA PRO A 268 -0.37 6.36 -38.99
C PRO A 268 -0.53 7.61 -39.86
N GLY A 269 -1.76 7.90 -40.30
CA GLY A 269 -2.07 9.11 -41.08
C GLY A 269 -2.18 10.41 -40.28
N GLN A 270 -1.86 10.41 -38.99
CA GLN A 270 -1.92 11.63 -38.17
C GLN A 270 -0.79 12.56 -38.59
N THR A 271 -1.10 13.85 -38.66
CA THR A 271 -0.09 14.84 -39.01
C THR A 271 0.85 15.13 -37.84
N VAL A 272 2.09 15.52 -38.16
CA VAL A 272 3.09 15.97 -37.19
C VAL A 272 2.54 17.05 -36.24
N ALA A 273 1.76 18.01 -36.75
CA ALA A 273 1.14 19.05 -35.90
C ALA A 273 0.17 18.47 -34.85
N ARG A 274 -0.66 17.50 -35.27
CA ARG A 274 -1.63 16.87 -34.37
C ARG A 274 -0.93 15.99 -33.34
N ALA A 275 0.08 15.22 -33.74
CA ALA A 275 0.88 14.41 -32.82
C ALA A 275 1.64 15.28 -31.80
N ASN A 276 2.25 16.38 -32.22
CA ASN A 276 2.87 17.34 -31.31
C ASN A 276 1.88 17.92 -30.29
N SER A 277 0.63 18.13 -30.69
CA SER A 277 -0.43 18.60 -29.79
C SER A 277 -0.84 17.52 -28.79
N SER A 278 -1.05 16.27 -29.24
CA SER A 278 -1.36 15.13 -28.36
C SER A 278 -0.23 14.86 -27.35
N LEU A 279 1.03 14.89 -27.77
CA LEU A 279 2.17 14.62 -26.89
C LEU A 279 2.36 15.69 -25.81
N ARG A 280 1.85 16.92 -26.00
CA ARG A 280 1.83 17.93 -24.93
C ARG A 280 0.85 17.58 -23.81
N LEU A 281 -0.25 16.88 -24.12
CA LEU A 281 -1.18 16.39 -23.10
C LEU A 281 -0.53 15.29 -22.26
N VAL A 282 0.22 14.40 -22.92
CA VAL A 282 1.02 13.36 -22.26
C VAL A 282 2.00 13.98 -21.25
N ASP A 283 2.72 15.05 -21.63
CA ASP A 283 3.67 15.73 -20.73
C ASP A 283 3.03 16.24 -19.43
N PHE A 284 1.78 16.73 -19.51
CA PHE A 284 1.06 17.23 -18.35
C PHE A 284 0.81 16.09 -17.35
N SER A 285 0.32 14.95 -17.84
CA SER A 285 0.10 13.75 -17.04
C SER A 285 1.41 13.21 -16.45
N LEU A 286 2.48 13.19 -17.25
CA LEU A 286 3.80 12.71 -16.84
C LEU A 286 4.45 13.57 -15.73
N ALA A 287 4.14 14.86 -15.65
CA ALA A 287 4.67 15.72 -14.58
C ALA A 287 4.23 15.23 -13.18
N GLU A 288 3.00 14.74 -13.03
CA GLU A 288 2.54 14.16 -11.77
C GLU A 288 3.13 12.76 -11.54
N VAL A 289 3.28 11.95 -12.60
CA VAL A 289 3.97 10.64 -12.51
C VAL A 289 5.38 10.81 -11.94
N LYS A 290 6.13 11.81 -12.41
CA LYS A 290 7.47 12.13 -11.90
C LYS A 290 7.46 12.48 -10.42
N ALA A 291 6.54 13.35 -10.00
CA ALA A 291 6.45 13.75 -8.60
C ALA A 291 6.18 12.55 -7.68
N MET A 292 5.30 11.64 -8.11
CA MET A 292 4.96 10.43 -7.37
C MET A 292 6.08 9.38 -7.39
N SER A 293 6.83 9.25 -8.49
CA SER A 293 8.00 8.36 -8.56
C SER A 293 9.14 8.85 -7.68
N ASP A 294 9.43 10.16 -7.68
CA ASP A 294 10.42 10.78 -6.81
C ASP A 294 10.09 10.50 -5.32
N GLN A 295 8.81 10.58 -4.94
CA GLN A 295 8.37 10.28 -3.58
C GLN A 295 8.53 8.80 -3.21
N LEU A 296 8.22 7.87 -4.12
CA LEU A 296 8.49 6.44 -3.91
C LEU A 296 9.98 6.21 -3.64
N LEU A 297 10.84 6.79 -4.49
CA LEU A 297 12.30 6.68 -4.36
C LEU A 297 12.84 7.31 -3.06
N GLN A 298 12.28 8.44 -2.61
CA GLN A 298 12.65 9.06 -1.33
C GLN A 298 12.22 8.20 -0.13
N THR A 299 11.00 7.66 -0.19
CA THR A 299 10.46 6.79 0.86
C THR A 299 11.30 5.53 1.02
N MET A 300 11.86 4.98 -0.06
CA MET A 300 12.80 3.84 0.00
C MET A 300 14.01 4.11 0.90
N ASN A 301 14.53 5.34 0.91
CA ASN A 301 15.71 5.67 1.69
C ASN A 301 15.38 5.84 3.18
N ALA A 302 14.11 6.04 3.53
CA ALA A 302 13.64 6.25 4.90
C ALA A 302 13.06 4.99 5.55
N VAL A 303 12.65 3.98 4.76
CA VAL A 303 12.05 2.74 5.26
C VAL A 303 13.10 1.61 5.46
N LYS A 304 14.32 1.79 4.94
CA LYS A 304 15.49 0.96 5.28
C LYS A 304 16.00 1.28 6.69
#